data_AF-A0AA90NIF0-F1
#
_entry.id   AF-A0AA90NIF0-F1
#
_cell.length_a   1.000
_cell.length_b   1.000
_cell.length_c   1.000
_cell.angle_alpha   90.00
_cell.angle_beta   90.00
_cell.angle_gamma   90.00
#
_symmetry.space_group_name_H-M   'P 1'
#
loop_
_entity.id
_entity.type
_entity.pdbx_description
1 polymer ?
#
loop_
_entity_poly.entity_id
_entity_poly.type
_entity_poly.pdbx_seq_one_letter_code
_entity_poly.pdbx_strand_id
1 'polypeptide(L)'
;MRAQQRTRARRRRSRKNQHFTEKDYVIIRQLLHKQWNPEQITGYLKRIGVRCHSPETIYRYIWRDKKKGGLLWTHLRCAQKRRRKSYKAYDSLGRIANKRNIADRPAEVEMRETLGHWEIDTVMGKGSIPVAFHVATFLAAFPHPRSPTTRRLTGLRLLAA
;
A
#
# COMPACT_ATOMS: atom_id res chain seq x y z
N MET A 1 4.33 -24.20 -37.03
CA MET A 1 3.20 -23.28 -36.73
C MET A 1 2.10 -23.82 -35.79
N ARG A 2 1.77 -25.12 -35.75
CA ARG A 2 0.66 -25.67 -34.94
C ARG A 2 0.80 -25.50 -33.41
N ALA A 3 2.03 -25.50 -32.88
CA ALA A 3 2.28 -25.30 -31.45
C ALA A 3 1.89 -23.90 -30.96
N GLN A 4 2.19 -22.85 -31.73
CA GLN A 4 1.81 -21.48 -31.38
C GLN A 4 0.29 -21.28 -31.37
N GLN A 5 -0.43 -21.87 -32.33
CA GLN A 5 -1.90 -21.84 -32.34
C GLN A 5 -2.50 -22.53 -31.10
N ARG A 6 -2.00 -23.71 -30.72
CA ARG A 6 -2.44 -24.42 -29.52
C ARG A 6 -2.18 -23.61 -28.25
N THR A 7 -1.00 -22.99 -28.12
CA THR A 7 -0.67 -22.11 -26.99
C THR A 7 -1.57 -20.87 -26.94
N ARG A 8 -1.82 -20.21 -28.07
CA ARG A 8 -2.75 -19.07 -28.17
C ARG A 8 -4.17 -19.47 -27.79
N ALA A 9 -4.64 -20.64 -28.22
CA ALA A 9 -5.96 -21.18 -27.87
C ALA A 9 -6.09 -21.47 -26.37
N ARG A 10 -5.09 -22.12 -25.75
CA ARG A 10 -5.05 -22.36 -24.30
C ARG A 10 -5.04 -21.04 -23.52
N ARG A 11 -4.18 -20.09 -23.90
CA ARG A 11 -4.14 -18.74 -23.30
C ARG A 11 -5.47 -17.99 -23.45
N ARG A 12 -6.14 -18.10 -24.60
CA ARG A 12 -7.46 -17.48 -24.84
C ARG A 12 -8.55 -18.09 -23.97
N ARG A 13 -8.53 -19.42 -23.73
CA ARG A 13 -9.47 -20.10 -22.82
C ARG A 13 -9.22 -19.72 -21.36
N SER A 14 -7.96 -19.73 -20.91
CA SER A 14 -7.59 -19.34 -19.54
C SER A 14 -7.96 -17.89 -19.21
N ARG A 15 -7.87 -16.96 -20.17
CA ARG A 15 -8.23 -15.54 -19.99
C ARG A 15 -9.72 -15.27 -19.80
N LYS A 16 -10.61 -16.22 -20.09
CA LYS A 16 -12.07 -16.00 -20.10
C LYS A 16 -12.77 -16.31 -18.78
N ASN A 17 -12.06 -16.84 -17.77
CA ASN A 17 -12.67 -17.08 -16.46
C ASN A 17 -12.78 -15.76 -15.71
N GLN A 18 -13.87 -15.02 -15.97
CA GLN A 18 -14.27 -13.94 -15.08
C GLN A 18 -14.72 -14.58 -13.77
N HIS A 19 -13.84 -14.56 -12.78
CA HIS A 19 -14.09 -15.13 -11.46
C HIS A 19 -15.13 -14.35 -10.64
N PHE A 20 -15.65 -13.24 -11.15
CA PHE A 20 -16.55 -12.35 -10.43
C PHE A 20 -17.78 -12.03 -11.26
N THR A 21 -18.93 -12.05 -10.60
CA THR A 21 -20.25 -11.83 -11.20
C THR A 21 -20.68 -10.38 -11.00
N GLU A 22 -21.64 -9.91 -11.79
CA GLU A 22 -22.20 -8.55 -11.67
C GLU A 22 -22.72 -8.24 -10.25
N LYS A 23 -23.24 -9.26 -9.55
CA LYS A 23 -23.69 -9.16 -8.15
C LYS A 23 -22.58 -8.70 -7.20
N ASP A 24 -21.34 -9.17 -7.41
CA ASP A 24 -20.20 -8.79 -6.57
C ASP A 24 -19.84 -7.30 -6.75
N TYR A 25 -20.04 -6.77 -7.97
CA TYR A 25 -19.77 -5.37 -8.29
C TYR A 25 -20.86 -4.41 -7.77
N VAL A 26 -22.07 -4.88 -7.44
CA VAL A 26 -23.13 -4.03 -6.86
C VAL A 26 -22.67 -3.44 -5.53
N ILE A 27 -22.13 -4.27 -4.64
CA ILE A 27 -21.65 -3.84 -3.32
C ILE A 27 -20.45 -2.89 -3.49
N ILE A 28 -19.54 -3.20 -4.43
CA ILE A 28 -18.41 -2.32 -4.73
C ILE A 28 -18.90 -0.94 -5.19
N ARG A 29 -19.89 -0.87 -6.09
CA ARG A 29 -20.46 0.41 -6.55
C ARG A 29 -21.02 1.21 -5.38
N GLN A 30 -21.82 0.58 -4.51
CA GLN A 30 -22.38 1.24 -3.33
C GLN A 30 -21.30 1.80 -2.40
N LEU A 31 -20.23 1.03 -2.15
CA LEU A 31 -19.13 1.48 -1.30
C LEU A 31 -18.29 2.58 -1.96
N LEU A 32 -18.10 2.52 -3.29
CA LEU A 32 -17.46 3.59 -4.05
C LEU A 32 -18.27 4.89 -3.98
N HIS A 33 -19.61 4.84 -4.11
CA HIS A 33 -20.45 6.02 -3.94
C HIS A 33 -20.32 6.66 -2.54
N LYS A 34 -20.01 5.85 -1.52
CA LYS A 34 -19.67 6.33 -0.16
C LYS A 34 -18.23 6.87 -0.03
N GLN A 35 -17.49 7.02 -1.13
CA GLN A 35 -16.11 7.53 -1.19
C GLN A 35 -15.07 6.62 -0.51
N TRP A 36 -15.32 5.31 -0.45
CA TRP A 36 -14.36 4.35 0.10
C TRP A 36 -13.22 4.08 -0.89
N ASN A 37 -11.98 4.00 -0.39
CA ASN A 37 -10.83 3.56 -1.18
C ASN A 37 -10.96 2.05 -1.51
N PRO A 38 -10.61 1.59 -2.72
CA PRO A 38 -10.50 0.17 -3.05
C PRO A 38 -9.87 -0.71 -1.97
N GLU A 39 -8.80 -0.28 -1.32
CA GLU A 39 -8.19 -1.05 -0.21
C GLU A 39 -9.14 -1.21 0.98
N GLN A 40 -9.83 -0.14 1.38
CA GLN A 40 -10.82 -0.17 2.47
C GLN A 40 -11.99 -1.08 2.12
N ILE A 41 -12.45 -1.06 0.86
CA ILE A 41 -13.50 -1.95 0.36
C ILE A 41 -13.07 -3.41 0.54
N THR A 42 -11.84 -3.74 0.14
CA THR A 42 -11.36 -5.12 0.29
C THR A 42 -11.26 -5.56 1.76
N GLY A 43 -10.77 -4.69 2.64
CA GLY A 43 -10.68 -4.98 4.07
C GLY A 43 -12.04 -5.16 4.72
N TYR A 44 -13.00 -4.29 4.36
CA TYR A 44 -14.38 -4.40 4.82
C TYR A 44 -15.05 -5.70 4.39
N LEU A 45 -14.95 -6.06 3.10
CA LEU A 45 -15.54 -7.29 2.56
C LEU A 45 -14.94 -8.54 3.21
N LYS A 46 -13.62 -8.56 3.46
CA LYS A 46 -12.96 -9.65 4.18
C LYS A 46 -13.50 -9.81 5.60
N ARG A 47 -13.74 -8.69 6.30
CA ARG A 47 -14.23 -8.71 7.69
C ARG A 47 -15.66 -9.25 7.80
N ILE A 48 -16.52 -8.97 6.83
CA ILE A 48 -17.91 -9.44 6.82
C ILE A 48 -18.08 -10.84 6.22
N GLY A 49 -16.99 -11.52 5.82
CA GLY A 49 -17.03 -12.87 5.27
C GLY A 49 -17.63 -12.96 3.86
N VAL A 50 -17.78 -11.84 3.15
CA VAL A 50 -18.31 -11.82 1.77
C VAL A 50 -17.15 -12.02 0.78
N ARG A 51 -17.44 -12.67 -0.34
CA ARG A 51 -16.48 -12.86 -1.45
C ARG A 51 -15.84 -11.52 -1.80
N CYS A 52 -14.52 -11.41 -1.62
CA CYS A 52 -13.80 -10.17 -1.75
C CYS A 52 -12.98 -10.12 -3.04
N HIS A 53 -12.87 -8.93 -3.62
CA HIS A 53 -11.98 -8.65 -4.73
C HIS A 53 -10.62 -8.20 -4.21
N SER A 54 -9.54 -8.42 -4.95
CA SER A 54 -8.28 -7.72 -4.69
C SER A 54 -8.43 -6.23 -5.05
N PRO A 55 -7.67 -5.32 -4.40
CA PRO A 55 -7.73 -3.89 -4.70
C PRO A 55 -7.46 -3.62 -6.18
N GLU A 56 -6.49 -4.34 -6.75
CA GLU A 56 -6.14 -4.32 -8.17
C GLU A 56 -7.32 -4.70 -9.09
N THR A 57 -8.17 -5.63 -8.67
CA THR A 57 -9.36 -6.01 -9.44
C THR A 57 -10.41 -4.92 -9.43
N ILE A 58 -10.60 -4.26 -8.30
CA ILE A 58 -11.49 -3.10 -8.18
C ILE A 58 -10.98 -1.95 -9.05
N TYR A 59 -9.69 -1.65 -9.02
CA TYR A 59 -9.10 -0.64 -9.91
C TYR A 59 -9.31 -0.99 -11.39
N ARG A 60 -9.03 -2.23 -11.81
CA ARG A 60 -9.28 -2.66 -13.20
C ARG A 60 -10.74 -2.52 -13.59
N TYR A 61 -11.68 -2.77 -12.68
CA TYR A 61 -13.10 -2.56 -12.91
C TYR A 61 -13.43 -1.07 -13.13
N ILE A 62 -12.95 -0.19 -12.26
CA ILE A 62 -13.14 1.27 -12.37
C ILE A 62 -12.56 1.81 -13.68
N TRP A 63 -11.36 1.38 -14.07
CA TRP A 63 -10.74 1.83 -15.32
C TRP A 63 -11.44 1.28 -16.57
N ARG A 64 -11.99 0.07 -16.50
CA ARG A 64 -12.84 -0.47 -17.58
C ARG A 64 -14.14 0.32 -17.72
N ASP A 65 -14.77 0.70 -16.61
CA ASP A 65 -15.94 1.56 -16.58
C ASP A 65 -15.64 2.93 -17.21
N LYS A 66 -14.56 3.58 -16.78
CA LYS A 66 -14.08 4.82 -17.38
C LYS A 66 -13.86 4.70 -18.90
N LYS A 67 -13.26 3.61 -19.36
CA LYS A 67 -13.04 3.36 -20.80
C LYS A 67 -14.36 3.21 -21.57
N LYS A 68 -15.43 2.76 -20.92
CA LYS A 68 -16.79 2.67 -21.48
C LYS A 68 -17.58 3.97 -21.37
N GLY A 69 -17.00 5.04 -20.80
CA GLY A 69 -17.68 6.32 -20.58
C GLY A 69 -18.38 6.44 -19.22
N GLY A 70 -18.19 5.48 -18.31
CA GLY A 70 -18.76 5.53 -16.97
C GLY A 70 -18.04 6.51 -16.04
N LEU A 71 -18.69 6.80 -14.91
CA LEU A 71 -18.28 7.83 -13.95
C LEU A 71 -17.74 7.26 -12.65
N LEU A 72 -17.56 5.94 -12.50
CA LEU A 72 -17.12 5.37 -11.20
C LEU A 72 -15.79 5.93 -10.70
N TRP A 73 -14.91 6.33 -11.62
CA TRP A 73 -13.59 6.87 -11.30
C TRP A 73 -13.65 8.24 -10.59
N THR A 74 -14.76 8.97 -10.68
CA THR A 74 -14.92 10.28 -10.01
C THR A 74 -15.05 10.13 -8.50
N HIS A 75 -15.48 8.97 -8.02
CA HIS A 75 -15.60 8.64 -6.60
C HIS A 75 -14.27 8.23 -5.94
N LEU A 76 -13.17 8.20 -6.70
CA LEU A 76 -11.84 7.97 -6.14
C LEU A 76 -11.22 9.31 -5.69
N ARG A 77 -10.93 9.42 -4.39
CA ARG A 77 -10.34 10.61 -3.74
C ARG A 77 -9.10 11.18 -4.45
N CYS A 78 -8.29 10.32 -5.07
CA CYS A 78 -7.04 10.71 -5.72
C CYS A 78 -7.09 10.70 -7.25
N ALA A 79 -8.17 10.24 -7.89
CA ALA A 79 -8.18 10.05 -9.35
C ALA A 79 -8.21 11.36 -10.15
N GLN A 80 -8.66 12.46 -9.54
CA GLN A 80 -8.73 13.77 -10.18
C GLN A 80 -7.42 14.56 -10.08
N LYS A 81 -6.50 14.18 -9.18
CA LYS A 81 -5.23 14.91 -9.03
C LYS A 81 -4.31 14.60 -10.20
N ARG A 82 -4.37 15.44 -11.24
CA ARG A 82 -3.39 15.42 -12.32
C ARG A 82 -2.03 15.69 -11.68
N ARG A 83 -1.13 14.70 -11.69
CA ARG A 83 0.24 14.88 -11.21
C ARG A 83 0.85 16.04 -11.99
N ARG A 84 1.07 17.18 -11.33
CA ARG A 84 1.72 18.34 -11.94
C ARG A 84 3.16 17.92 -12.23
N LYS A 85 3.53 17.84 -13.51
CA LYS A 85 4.93 17.69 -13.88
C LYS A 85 5.65 18.97 -13.45
N SER A 86 6.67 18.84 -12.62
CA SER A 86 7.51 19.97 -12.22
C SER A 86 8.46 20.27 -13.39
N TYR A 87 8.01 21.09 -14.34
CA TYR A 87 8.89 21.62 -15.37
C TYR A 87 9.59 22.84 -14.81
N LYS A 88 10.93 22.82 -14.79
CA LYS A 88 11.78 23.98 -14.41
C LYS A 88 11.41 24.61 -13.05
N ALA A 89 11.06 23.81 -12.04
CA ALA A 89 11.06 24.36 -10.68
C ALA A 89 12.51 24.70 -10.34
N TYR A 90 12.76 25.99 -10.12
CA TYR A 90 13.96 26.44 -9.41
C TYR A 90 14.09 25.61 -8.14
N ASP A 91 15.30 25.17 -7.81
CA ASP A 91 15.55 24.37 -6.61
C ASP A 91 15.31 25.24 -5.37
N SER A 92 14.03 25.35 -4.99
CA SER A 92 13.55 26.16 -3.87
C SER A 92 13.75 25.45 -2.54
N LEU A 93 14.37 24.27 -2.53
CA LEU A 93 14.66 23.54 -1.29
C LEU A 93 15.65 24.29 -0.42
N GLY A 94 16.34 25.30 -0.97
CA GLY A 94 17.31 26.10 -0.25
C GLY A 94 18.52 25.26 0.17
N ARG A 95 19.68 25.88 0.25
CA ARG A 95 20.79 25.25 0.98
C ARG A 95 20.45 25.42 2.46
N ILE A 96 20.23 24.31 3.19
CA ILE A 96 20.11 24.36 4.66
C ILE A 96 21.29 25.19 5.17
N ALA A 97 21.02 26.28 5.87
CA ALA A 97 22.06 27.10 6.48
C ALA A 97 22.64 26.32 7.67
N ASN A 98 23.95 26.46 7.92
CA ASN A 98 24.66 25.78 9.02
C ASN A 98 24.66 24.25 8.94
N LYS A 99 24.83 23.68 7.74
CA LYS A 99 25.14 22.25 7.62
C LYS A 99 26.46 21.97 8.35
N ARG A 100 26.41 21.14 9.38
CA ARG A 100 27.61 20.59 10.01
C ARG A 100 28.32 19.68 9.01
N ASN A 101 29.63 19.83 8.84
CA ASN A 101 30.39 18.96 7.97
C ASN A 101 30.34 17.53 8.53
N ILE A 102 30.39 16.51 7.67
CA ILE A 102 30.49 15.10 8.11
C ILE A 102 31.74 14.92 8.99
N ALA A 103 32.82 15.66 8.70
CA ALA A 103 34.04 15.65 9.50
C ALA A 103 33.86 16.17 10.94
N ASP A 104 32.85 17.01 11.20
CA ASP A 104 32.61 17.61 12.51
C ASP A 104 31.65 16.77 13.38
N ARG A 105 31.32 15.53 12.96
CA ARG A 105 30.42 14.66 13.73
C ARG A 105 31.13 14.15 14.99
N PRO A 106 30.43 14.09 16.14
CA PRO A 106 31.01 13.46 17.32
C PRO A 106 31.20 11.97 17.07
N ALA A 107 32.28 11.39 17.62
CA ALA A 107 32.69 10.01 17.39
C ALA A 107 31.61 8.97 17.78
N GLU A 108 30.72 9.32 18.72
CA GLU A 108 29.56 8.52 19.13
C GLU A 108 28.63 8.14 17.96
N VAL A 109 28.57 8.96 16.90
CA VAL A 109 27.72 8.71 15.72
C VAL A 109 28.26 7.55 14.87
N GLU A 110 29.57 7.33 14.86
CA GLU A 110 30.21 6.22 14.12
C GLU A 110 29.77 4.86 14.66
N MET A 111 29.57 4.80 15.98
CA MET A 111 29.21 3.57 16.69
C MET A 111 27.77 3.13 16.37
N ARG A 112 26.89 4.04 15.93
CA ARG A 112 25.46 3.77 15.60
C ARG A 112 24.68 3.08 16.72
N GLU A 113 25.14 3.22 17.96
CA GLU A 113 24.58 2.52 19.13
C GLU A 113 23.31 3.22 19.67
N THR A 114 23.13 4.51 19.37
CA THR A 114 21.98 5.30 19.84
C THR A 114 20.85 5.34 18.82
N LEU A 115 19.62 5.12 19.28
CA LEU A 115 18.41 5.31 18.47
C LEU A 115 18.30 6.78 18.04
N GLY A 116 18.29 7.04 16.73
CA GLY A 116 18.18 8.40 16.18
C GLY A 116 19.24 8.77 15.14
N HIS A 117 20.31 7.97 15.01
CA HIS A 117 21.28 8.12 13.93
C HIS A 117 20.78 7.42 12.66
N TRP A 118 20.07 8.16 11.80
CA TRP A 118 19.62 7.68 10.50
C TRP A 118 20.53 8.26 9.41
N GLU A 119 21.31 7.42 8.73
CA GLU A 119 22.06 7.83 7.52
C GLU A 119 21.25 7.50 6.27
N ILE A 120 21.19 8.45 5.33
CA ILE A 120 20.58 8.27 4.01
C ILE A 120 21.65 8.61 2.98
N ASP A 121 22.25 7.59 2.39
CA ASP A 121 23.22 7.79 1.32
C ASP A 121 22.50 8.18 0.03
N THR A 122 22.90 9.32 -0.54
CA THR A 122 22.44 9.75 -1.86
C THR A 122 23.49 9.38 -2.90
N VAL A 123 23.24 8.29 -3.64
CA VAL A 123 24.09 7.91 -4.77
C VAL A 123 23.58 8.57 -6.04
N MET A 124 24.44 9.35 -6.70
CA MET A 124 24.12 9.96 -7.99
C MET A 124 24.33 8.93 -9.11
N GLY A 125 23.25 8.50 -9.76
CA GLY A 125 23.33 7.68 -10.97
C GLY A 125 23.77 8.51 -12.19
N LYS A 126 24.28 7.86 -13.24
CA LYS A 126 24.59 8.51 -14.53
C LYS A 126 23.27 8.90 -15.23
N GLY A 127 22.79 10.08 -14.90
CA GLY A 127 21.49 10.62 -15.28
C GLY A 127 21.02 11.51 -14.13
N SER A 128 20.61 12.73 -14.41
CA SER A 128 20.35 13.83 -13.46
C SER A 128 19.21 13.60 -12.44
N ILE A 129 18.83 12.36 -12.19
CA ILE A 129 17.85 11.95 -11.19
C ILE A 129 18.63 11.33 -10.02
N PRO A 130 18.76 12.01 -8.87
CA PRO A 130 19.32 11.38 -7.68
C PRO A 130 18.45 10.20 -7.27
N VAL A 131 19.05 9.03 -7.11
CA VAL A 131 18.37 7.83 -6.63
C VAL A 131 18.90 7.56 -5.23
N ALA A 132 18.13 7.91 -4.20
CA ALA A 132 18.47 7.57 -2.83
C ALA A 132 18.18 6.07 -2.61
N PHE A 133 19.21 5.30 -2.26
CA PHE A 133 19.05 3.91 -1.86
C PHE A 133 19.02 3.84 -0.34
N HIS A 134 18.00 3.17 0.22
CA HIS A 134 17.89 2.98 1.65
C HIS A 134 18.67 1.71 2.02
N VAL A 135 19.69 1.82 2.86
CA VAL A 135 20.26 0.67 3.57
C VAL A 135 19.84 0.80 5.04
N ALA A 136 18.63 0.32 5.35
CA ALA A 136 18.15 0.25 6.72
C ALA A 136 18.70 -1.02 7.37
N THR A 137 19.81 -0.91 8.11
CA THR A 137 20.21 -2.00 9.01
C THR A 137 19.34 -1.92 10.26
N PHE A 138 18.25 -2.66 10.23
CA PHE A 138 17.27 -2.78 11.29
C PHE A 138 17.83 -3.70 12.39
N LEU A 139 18.26 -3.16 13.53
CA LEU A 139 18.42 -3.95 14.75
C LEU A 139 17.06 -3.96 15.48
N ALA A 140 16.32 -5.05 15.26
CA ALA A 140 15.01 -5.26 15.84
C ALA A 140 15.10 -5.49 17.35
N ALA A 141 14.32 -4.72 18.11
CA ALA A 141 13.68 -5.19 19.33
C ALA A 141 12.43 -4.36 19.62
N PHE A 142 11.35 -4.57 18.84
CA PHE A 142 10.01 -4.21 19.29
C PHE A 142 9.46 -5.38 20.11
N PRO A 143 9.38 -5.31 21.44
CA PRO A 143 8.62 -6.29 22.20
C PRO A 143 7.15 -6.15 21.83
N HIS A 144 6.60 -7.19 21.21
CA HIS A 144 5.17 -7.30 20.94
C HIS A 144 4.45 -7.53 22.28
N PRO A 145 3.51 -6.67 22.72
CA PRO A 145 2.71 -6.96 23.90
C PRO A 145 1.79 -8.14 23.56
N ARG A 146 2.10 -9.33 24.11
CA ARG A 146 1.17 -10.46 24.10
C ARG A 146 -0.02 -10.09 24.98
N SER A 147 -1.22 -10.07 24.38
CA SER A 147 -2.49 -9.97 25.11
C SER A 147 -2.59 -11.07 26.17
N PRO A 148 -2.98 -10.78 27.42
CA PRO A 148 -3.19 -11.82 28.41
C PRO A 148 -4.42 -12.67 28.03
N THR A 149 -4.16 -13.97 27.94
CA THR A 149 -5.10 -15.06 27.70
C THR A 149 -6.20 -15.08 28.76
N THR A 150 -7.44 -15.27 28.31
CA THR A 150 -8.66 -15.40 29.10
C THR A 150 -8.53 -16.47 30.19
N ARG A 151 -8.54 -16.06 31.46
CA ARG A 151 -8.68 -16.97 32.61
C ARG A 151 -10.17 -17.24 32.81
N ARG A 152 -10.65 -18.44 32.44
CA ARG A 152 -11.98 -18.93 32.82
C ARG A 152 -12.03 -19.02 34.35
N LEU A 153 -12.91 -18.25 34.98
CA LEU A 153 -13.28 -18.46 36.38
C LEU A 153 -14.46 -19.44 36.42
N THR A 154 -14.14 -20.70 36.69
CA THR A 154 -15.10 -21.67 37.19
C THR A 154 -15.38 -21.38 38.66
N GLY A 155 -16.66 -21.18 38.98
CA GLY A 155 -17.26 -21.57 40.26
C GLY A 155 -17.09 -20.59 41.41
N LEU A 156 -18.15 -19.87 41.74
CA LEU A 156 -18.48 -19.61 43.14
C LEU A 156 -19.96 -19.93 43.37
N ARG A 157 -20.19 -20.97 44.18
CA ARG A 157 -21.47 -21.34 44.78
C ARG A 157 -21.92 -20.18 45.70
N LEU A 158 -23.17 -19.76 45.57
CA LEU A 158 -23.89 -19.04 46.63
C LEU A 158 -24.75 -20.08 47.36
N LEU A 159 -24.33 -20.42 48.58
CA LEU A 159 -25.13 -21.08 49.60
C LEU A 159 -25.62 -20.01 50.58
N ALA A 160 -26.85 -20.22 51.03
CA ALA A 160 -27.64 -19.39 51.91
C ALA A 160 -27.05 -19.21 53.32
N ALA A 161 -27.38 -18.08 53.95
CA ALA A 161 -28.02 -17.98 55.26
C ALA A 161 -28.46 -16.52 55.48
#